data_AF-A0A0E3RTL4-F1
#
_entry.id   AF-A0A0E3RTL4-F1
#
_cell.length_a   1.000
_cell.length_b   1.000
_cell.length_c   1.000
_cell.angle_alpha   90.00
_cell.angle_beta   90.00
_cell.angle_gamma   90.00
#
_symmetry.space_group_name_H-M   'P 1'
#
loop_
_entity.id
_entity.type
_entity.pdbx_description
1 polymer ?
#
loop_
_entity_poly.entity_id
_entity_poly.type
_entity_poly.pdbx_seq_one_letter_code
_entity_poly.pdbx_strand_id
1 'polypeptide(L)'
;MSFADERELAEVRMIEEGLRSAYDGDTEGVIKAFSSLRDFAVYLVHLDITAEHELDAKALIIAMGDIGREAAQKRMEEASISSVSSLGEVAVEAVYEERESLALKALSVLGSLALEFGGKGMDAAAKSAAESLANVGKASSKKKMEVLTGLSEVYLMQLSMKAMEEKLSVTWNISLNLLGEIGVLSAEKAMENNAVGAAILFETLGTAAARKKDELRVKDVIQAIGKTGRAFSQKGSKNALVQAVWALETLRVLALEYSMESAGAEGKKELELLSTAGILDEEQNLEKIQEIKEFHRRIVGRT
;
A
#
# COMPACT_ATOMS: atom_id res chain seq x y z
N MET A 1 -40.66 1.41 16.72
CA MET A 1 -39.32 1.07 16.23
C MET A 1 -38.46 2.28 16.47
N SER A 2 -37.31 2.13 17.13
CA SER A 2 -36.39 3.24 17.31
C SER A 2 -35.69 3.54 15.98
N PHE A 3 -35.16 4.76 15.80
CA PHE A 3 -34.39 5.10 14.60
C PHE A 3 -33.08 4.29 14.49
N ALA A 4 -32.58 3.73 15.62
CA ALA A 4 -31.45 2.81 15.63
C ALA A 4 -31.84 1.44 15.05
N ASP A 5 -33.00 0.89 15.45
CA ASP A 5 -33.50 -0.41 14.97
C ASP A 5 -33.73 -0.41 13.46
N GLU A 6 -34.22 0.70 12.89
CA GLU A 6 -34.46 0.83 11.45
C GLU A 6 -33.15 0.89 10.65
N ARG A 7 -32.09 1.43 11.24
CA ARG A 7 -30.77 1.57 10.62
C ARG A 7 -30.00 0.25 10.62
N GLU A 8 -29.96 -0.44 11.75
CA GLU A 8 -29.35 -1.79 11.84
C GLU A 8 -30.00 -2.74 10.83
N LEU A 9 -31.34 -2.67 10.71
CA LEU A 9 -32.06 -3.45 9.71
C LEU A 9 -31.69 -3.06 8.27
N ALA A 10 -31.45 -1.77 8.02
CA ALA A 10 -31.01 -1.29 6.70
C ALA A 10 -29.58 -1.72 6.37
N GLU A 11 -28.67 -1.69 7.35
CA GLU A 11 -27.30 -2.16 7.20
C GLU A 11 -27.26 -3.65 6.82
N VAL A 12 -27.91 -4.50 7.61
CA VAL A 12 -27.95 -5.95 7.37
C VAL A 12 -28.53 -6.26 5.98
N ARG A 13 -29.61 -5.56 5.60
CA ARG A 13 -30.20 -5.71 4.25
C ARG A 13 -29.23 -5.32 3.15
N MET A 14 -28.46 -4.25 3.30
CA MET A 14 -27.48 -3.85 2.29
C MET A 14 -26.31 -4.85 2.18
N ILE A 15 -25.92 -5.49 3.30
CA ILE A 15 -24.93 -6.58 3.27
C ILE A 15 -25.48 -7.77 2.47
N GLU A 16 -26.71 -8.20 2.77
CA GLU A 16 -27.37 -9.32 2.09
C GLU A 16 -27.57 -9.04 0.59
N GLU A 17 -28.06 -7.83 0.25
CA GLU A 17 -28.24 -7.40 -1.13
C GLU A 17 -26.90 -7.32 -1.88
N GLY A 18 -25.86 -6.76 -1.26
CA GLY A 18 -24.52 -6.68 -1.85
C GLY A 18 -23.92 -8.06 -2.13
N LEU A 19 -24.03 -9.00 -1.18
CA LEU A 19 -23.58 -10.38 -1.38
C LEU A 19 -24.38 -11.08 -2.48
N ARG A 20 -25.72 -10.94 -2.47
CA ARG A 20 -26.57 -11.54 -3.50
C ARG A 20 -26.22 -11.01 -4.88
N SER A 21 -26.11 -9.69 -5.05
CA SER A 21 -25.72 -9.07 -6.32
C SER A 21 -24.33 -9.53 -6.76
N ALA A 22 -23.37 -9.69 -5.84
CA ALA A 22 -22.05 -10.24 -6.17
C ALA A 22 -22.14 -11.69 -6.66
N TYR A 23 -22.93 -12.55 -6.00
CA TYR A 23 -23.14 -13.93 -6.45
C TYR A 23 -23.81 -14.01 -7.83
N ASP A 24 -24.78 -13.14 -8.08
CA ASP A 24 -25.56 -13.07 -9.31
C ASP A 24 -24.80 -12.39 -10.47
N GLY A 25 -23.69 -11.71 -10.18
CA GLY A 25 -22.92 -10.96 -11.19
C GLY A 25 -23.51 -9.59 -11.53
N ASP A 26 -24.34 -9.04 -10.65
CA ASP A 26 -24.99 -7.74 -10.80
C ASP A 26 -24.07 -6.60 -10.34
N THR A 27 -23.31 -6.04 -11.29
CA THR A 27 -22.33 -4.97 -11.03
C THR A 27 -22.95 -3.73 -10.41
N GLU A 28 -24.11 -3.29 -10.92
CA GLU A 28 -24.77 -2.08 -10.42
C GLU A 28 -25.28 -2.28 -8.99
N GLY A 29 -25.86 -3.44 -8.70
CA GLY A 29 -26.29 -3.80 -7.35
C GLY A 29 -25.14 -3.82 -6.35
N VAL A 30 -23.98 -4.38 -6.73
CA VAL A 30 -22.79 -4.36 -5.87
C VAL A 30 -22.27 -2.94 -5.63
N ILE A 31 -22.19 -2.11 -6.67
CA ILE A 31 -21.75 -0.70 -6.54
C ILE A 31 -22.68 0.09 -5.62
N LYS A 32 -24.00 -0.09 -5.78
CA LYS A 32 -25.00 0.55 -4.92
C LYS A 32 -24.84 0.12 -3.47
N ALA A 33 -24.65 -1.18 -3.22
CA ALA A 33 -24.40 -1.70 -1.88
C ALA A 33 -23.13 -1.07 -1.28
N PHE A 34 -22.03 -0.96 -2.03
CA PHE A 34 -20.81 -0.34 -1.53
C PHE A 34 -20.98 1.13 -1.15
N SER A 35 -21.75 1.92 -1.91
CA SER A 35 -22.06 3.30 -1.53
C SER A 35 -22.76 3.36 -0.17
N SER A 36 -23.79 2.53 0.05
CA SER A 36 -24.53 2.53 1.31
C SER A 36 -23.72 1.98 2.48
N LEU A 37 -22.99 0.87 2.30
CA LEU A 37 -22.15 0.27 3.32
C LEU A 37 -21.01 1.20 3.74
N ARG A 38 -20.41 1.93 2.78
CA ARG A 38 -19.45 2.99 3.08
C ARG A 38 -20.09 4.05 4.00
N ASP A 39 -21.26 4.56 3.65
CA ASP A 39 -21.90 5.64 4.41
C ASP A 39 -22.23 5.19 5.85
N PHE A 40 -22.65 3.93 6.03
CA PHE A 40 -22.83 3.32 7.35
C PHE A 40 -21.50 3.19 8.12
N ALA A 41 -20.44 2.72 7.47
CA ALA A 41 -19.14 2.56 8.10
C ALA A 41 -18.53 3.91 8.52
N VAL A 42 -18.61 4.93 7.66
CA VAL A 42 -18.17 6.29 7.98
C VAL A 42 -19.00 6.88 9.12
N TYR A 43 -20.31 6.63 9.14
CA TYR A 43 -21.13 7.04 10.27
C TYR A 43 -20.67 6.42 11.60
N LEU A 44 -20.40 5.11 11.62
CA LEU A 44 -19.91 4.42 12.82
C LEU A 44 -18.52 4.90 13.27
N VAL A 45 -17.66 5.30 12.33
CA VAL A 45 -16.35 5.92 12.63
C VAL A 45 -16.51 7.22 13.43
N HIS A 46 -17.55 8.00 13.14
CA HIS A 46 -17.82 9.30 13.77
C HIS A 46 -18.65 9.21 15.06
N LEU A 47 -19.17 8.04 15.41
CA LEU A 47 -19.89 7.84 16.66
C LEU A 47 -18.93 7.73 17.85
N ASP A 48 -19.48 7.96 19.05
CA ASP A 48 -18.78 7.77 20.31
C ASP A 48 -18.15 6.38 20.38
N ILE A 49 -16.94 6.33 20.95
CA ILE A 49 -16.15 5.09 21.03
C ILE A 49 -16.74 4.19 22.11
N THR A 50 -17.65 3.30 21.69
CA THR A 50 -18.17 2.20 22.50
C THR A 50 -17.67 0.87 21.94
N ALA A 51 -17.65 -0.18 22.76
CA ALA A 51 -17.27 -1.51 22.31
C ALA A 51 -18.20 -2.04 21.21
N GLU A 52 -19.48 -1.69 21.30
CA GLU A 52 -20.52 -2.04 20.33
C GLU A 52 -20.26 -1.39 18.96
N HIS A 53 -20.17 -0.05 18.91
CA HIS A 53 -19.92 0.66 17.65
C HIS A 53 -18.59 0.23 16.98
N GLU A 54 -17.56 -0.07 17.79
CA GLU A 54 -16.28 -0.55 17.28
C GLU A 54 -16.39 -1.96 16.67
N LEU A 55 -17.19 -2.84 17.26
CA LEU A 55 -17.44 -4.19 16.72
C LEU A 55 -18.30 -4.14 15.47
N ASP A 56 -19.35 -3.31 15.46
CA ASP A 56 -20.24 -3.16 14.31
C ASP A 56 -19.49 -2.59 13.10
N ALA A 57 -18.69 -1.54 13.30
CA ALA A 57 -17.85 -0.98 12.24
C ALA A 57 -16.88 -2.02 11.67
N LYS A 58 -16.27 -2.85 12.53
CA LYS A 58 -15.38 -3.93 12.07
C LYS A 58 -16.13 -5.02 11.31
N ALA A 59 -17.32 -5.40 11.75
CA ALA A 59 -18.16 -6.38 11.07
C ALA A 59 -18.54 -5.88 9.67
N LEU A 60 -18.94 -4.62 9.58
CA LEU A 60 -19.29 -3.97 8.32
C LEU A 60 -18.10 -3.89 7.36
N ILE A 61 -16.91 -3.49 7.85
CA ILE A 61 -15.67 -3.49 7.06
C ILE A 61 -15.34 -4.90 6.54
N ILE A 62 -15.55 -5.95 7.35
CA ILE A 62 -15.35 -7.34 6.92
C ILE A 62 -16.34 -7.70 5.82
N ALA A 63 -17.62 -7.38 6.00
CA ALA A 63 -18.67 -7.66 5.02
C ALA A 63 -18.39 -6.98 3.67
N MET A 64 -17.96 -5.72 3.68
CA MET A 64 -17.49 -5.01 2.48
C MET A 64 -16.33 -5.76 1.79
N GLY A 65 -15.40 -6.30 2.58
CA GLY A 65 -14.31 -7.14 2.09
C GLY A 65 -14.79 -8.43 1.42
N ASP A 66 -15.75 -9.12 2.03
CA ASP A 66 -16.29 -10.37 1.50
C ASP A 66 -17.07 -10.15 0.20
N ILE A 67 -17.90 -9.10 0.12
CA ILE A 67 -18.58 -8.68 -1.12
C ILE A 67 -17.54 -8.37 -2.21
N GLY A 68 -16.47 -7.64 -1.88
CA GLY A 68 -15.41 -7.28 -2.82
C GLY A 68 -14.66 -8.52 -3.34
N ARG A 69 -14.45 -9.52 -2.48
CA ARG A 69 -13.83 -10.80 -2.86
C ARG A 69 -14.72 -11.57 -3.83
N GLU A 70 -16.02 -11.65 -3.58
CA GLU A 70 -16.98 -12.31 -4.48
C GLU A 70 -17.07 -11.59 -5.83
N ALA A 71 -17.11 -10.26 -5.84
CA ALA A 71 -17.06 -9.47 -7.08
C ALA A 71 -15.80 -9.77 -7.90
N ALA A 72 -14.64 -9.95 -7.24
CA ALA A 72 -13.41 -10.36 -7.90
C ALA A 72 -13.45 -11.80 -8.41
N GLN A 73 -14.08 -12.74 -7.70
CA GLN A 73 -14.29 -14.10 -8.22
C GLN A 73 -15.07 -14.10 -9.53
N LYS A 74 -16.05 -13.20 -9.65
CA LYS A 74 -16.85 -13.00 -10.86
C LYS A 74 -16.20 -12.08 -11.90
N ARG A 75 -14.99 -11.58 -11.63
CA ARG A 75 -14.26 -10.61 -12.49
C ARG A 75 -15.06 -9.34 -12.78
N MET A 76 -15.88 -8.89 -11.83
CA MET A 76 -16.67 -7.66 -11.93
C MET A 76 -15.75 -6.46 -11.63
N GLU A 77 -15.07 -5.94 -12.65
CA GLU A 77 -13.98 -4.98 -12.47
C GLU A 77 -14.44 -3.64 -11.89
N GLU A 78 -15.55 -3.07 -12.35
CA GLU A 78 -16.12 -1.83 -11.81
C GLU A 78 -16.60 -1.98 -10.36
N ALA A 79 -17.24 -3.10 -10.03
CA ALA A 79 -17.62 -3.42 -8.66
C ALA A 79 -16.40 -3.61 -7.75
N SER A 80 -15.33 -4.23 -8.27
CA SER A 80 -14.07 -4.41 -7.54
C SER A 80 -13.39 -3.06 -7.28
N ILE A 81 -13.38 -2.16 -8.26
CA ILE A 81 -12.92 -0.76 -8.10
C ILE A 81 -13.74 -0.05 -7.01
N SER A 82 -15.07 -0.16 -7.05
CA SER A 82 -15.94 0.43 -6.03
C SER A 82 -15.62 -0.07 -4.63
N SER A 83 -15.33 -1.38 -4.48
CA SER A 83 -15.02 -1.97 -3.17
C SER A 83 -13.79 -1.33 -2.51
N VAL A 84 -12.70 -1.14 -3.27
CA VAL A 84 -11.44 -0.61 -2.74
C VAL A 84 -11.47 0.92 -2.62
N SER A 85 -12.28 1.62 -3.41
CA SER A 85 -12.55 3.04 -3.16
C SER A 85 -13.28 3.23 -1.84
N SER A 86 -14.39 2.50 -1.64
CA SER A 86 -15.21 2.60 -0.43
C SER A 86 -14.44 2.21 0.84
N LEU A 87 -13.67 1.12 0.82
CA LEU A 87 -12.82 0.73 1.94
C LEU A 87 -11.68 1.74 2.19
N GLY A 88 -11.11 2.30 1.13
CA GLY A 88 -10.10 3.36 1.23
C GLY A 88 -10.65 4.62 1.90
N GLU A 89 -11.85 5.05 1.52
CA GLU A 89 -12.56 6.17 2.14
C GLU A 89 -12.81 5.92 3.63
N VAL A 90 -13.36 4.75 4.00
CA VAL A 90 -13.57 4.38 5.42
C VAL A 90 -12.25 4.39 6.20
N ALA A 91 -11.17 3.85 5.63
CA ALA A 91 -9.86 3.84 6.29
C ALA A 91 -9.30 5.26 6.48
N VAL A 92 -9.45 6.15 5.49
CA VAL A 92 -9.00 7.54 5.58
C VAL A 92 -9.80 8.32 6.63
N GLU A 93 -11.13 8.17 6.65
CA GLU A 93 -11.98 8.79 7.68
C GLU A 93 -11.58 8.30 9.08
N ALA A 94 -11.38 6.99 9.26
CA ALA A 94 -10.93 6.43 10.52
C ALA A 94 -9.54 6.96 10.96
N VAL A 95 -8.64 7.24 10.02
CA VAL A 95 -7.36 7.91 10.32
C VAL A 95 -7.57 9.34 10.81
N TYR A 96 -8.47 10.10 10.18
CA TYR A 96 -8.72 11.49 10.55
C TYR A 96 -9.38 11.62 11.92
N GLU A 97 -10.31 10.72 12.22
CA GLU A 97 -10.98 10.58 13.52
C GLU A 97 -10.13 9.83 14.57
N GLU A 98 -8.88 9.49 14.23
CA GLU A 98 -7.92 8.83 15.12
C GLU A 98 -8.40 7.48 15.68
N ARG A 99 -9.31 6.82 14.95
CA ARG A 99 -9.83 5.47 15.19
C ARG A 99 -8.86 4.41 14.64
N GLU A 100 -7.66 4.35 15.21
CA GLU A 100 -6.54 3.53 14.69
C GLU A 100 -6.91 2.05 14.47
N SER A 101 -7.70 1.46 15.38
CA SER A 101 -8.15 0.07 15.29
C SER A 101 -9.09 -0.18 14.08
N LEU A 102 -9.97 0.77 13.76
CA LEU A 102 -10.84 0.70 12.59
C LEU A 102 -10.06 0.97 11.30
N ALA A 103 -9.18 1.97 11.31
CA ALA A 103 -8.30 2.27 10.19
C ALA A 103 -7.41 1.07 9.83
N LEU A 104 -6.84 0.40 10.84
CA LEU A 104 -6.03 -0.81 10.65
C LEU A 104 -6.86 -1.93 10.04
N LYS A 105 -8.09 -2.13 10.51
CA LYS A 105 -8.96 -3.17 9.98
C LYS A 105 -9.35 -2.89 8.52
N ALA A 106 -9.77 -1.68 8.20
CA ALA A 106 -10.14 -1.27 6.84
C ALA A 106 -8.95 -1.38 5.88
N LEU A 107 -7.78 -0.88 6.29
CA LEU A 107 -6.54 -1.00 5.51
C LEU A 107 -6.14 -2.46 5.27
N SER A 108 -6.29 -3.33 6.26
CA SER A 108 -5.97 -4.76 6.12
C SER A 108 -6.90 -5.46 5.12
N VAL A 109 -8.20 -5.14 5.14
CA VAL A 109 -9.17 -5.68 4.18
C VAL A 109 -8.89 -5.14 2.77
N LEU A 110 -8.64 -3.84 2.65
CA LEU A 110 -8.24 -3.20 1.39
C LEU A 110 -6.97 -3.84 0.79
N GLY A 111 -5.94 -4.04 1.61
CA GLY A 111 -4.70 -4.70 1.19
C GLY A 111 -4.92 -6.14 0.72
N SER A 112 -5.75 -6.91 1.43
CA SER A 112 -6.12 -8.26 1.00
C SER A 112 -6.81 -8.27 -0.37
N LEU A 113 -7.74 -7.34 -0.62
CA LEU A 113 -8.41 -7.22 -1.92
C LEU A 113 -7.45 -6.78 -3.01
N ALA A 114 -6.54 -5.84 -2.72
CA ALA A 114 -5.52 -5.41 -3.67
C ALA A 114 -4.71 -6.60 -4.20
N LEU A 115 -4.28 -7.49 -3.30
CA LEU A 115 -3.53 -8.71 -3.67
C LEU A 115 -4.39 -9.72 -4.44
N GLU A 116 -5.66 -9.87 -4.07
CA GLU A 116 -6.62 -10.72 -4.81
C GLU A 116 -6.78 -10.23 -6.26
N PHE A 117 -6.98 -8.93 -6.45
CA PHE A 117 -7.18 -8.32 -7.78
C PHE A 117 -5.92 -8.45 -8.63
N GLY A 118 -4.76 -8.19 -8.02
CA GLY A 118 -3.46 -8.40 -8.64
C GLY A 118 -3.28 -9.85 -9.07
N GLY A 119 -3.57 -10.83 -8.20
CA GLY A 119 -3.46 -12.26 -8.49
C GLY A 119 -4.45 -12.79 -9.53
N LYS A 120 -5.55 -12.08 -9.79
CA LYS A 120 -6.53 -12.42 -10.83
C LYS A 120 -6.27 -11.73 -12.18
N GLY A 121 -5.24 -10.89 -12.25
CA GLY A 121 -4.92 -10.10 -13.42
C GLY A 121 -5.91 -8.97 -13.72
N MET A 122 -6.62 -8.48 -12.71
CA MET A 122 -7.57 -7.36 -12.83
C MET A 122 -6.82 -6.03 -12.70
N ASP A 123 -6.10 -5.62 -13.75
CA ASP A 123 -5.16 -4.48 -13.70
C ASP A 123 -5.84 -3.15 -13.31
N ALA A 124 -7.07 -2.89 -13.76
CA ALA A 124 -7.74 -1.63 -13.42
C ALA A 124 -8.18 -1.62 -11.94
N ALA A 125 -8.71 -2.74 -11.45
CA ALA A 125 -9.07 -2.88 -10.04
C ALA A 125 -7.82 -2.86 -9.13
N ALA A 126 -6.74 -3.54 -9.52
CA ALA A 126 -5.47 -3.54 -8.79
C ALA A 126 -4.82 -2.14 -8.75
N LYS A 127 -4.84 -1.41 -9.88
CA LYS A 127 -4.44 0.01 -9.94
C LYS A 127 -5.26 0.86 -8.96
N SER A 128 -6.58 0.72 -8.96
CA SER A 128 -7.45 1.48 -8.06
C SER A 128 -7.18 1.14 -6.60
N ALA A 129 -6.90 -0.13 -6.29
CA ALA A 129 -6.51 -0.55 -4.95
C ALA A 129 -5.17 0.08 -4.52
N ALA A 130 -4.19 0.18 -5.42
CA ALA A 130 -2.93 0.86 -5.16
C ALA A 130 -3.16 2.35 -4.80
N GLU A 131 -4.02 3.04 -5.55
CA GLU A 131 -4.38 4.44 -5.31
C GLU A 131 -5.04 4.61 -3.92
N SER A 132 -5.99 3.73 -3.57
CA SER A 132 -6.62 3.71 -2.25
C SER A 132 -5.61 3.44 -1.12
N LEU A 133 -4.75 2.42 -1.27
CA LEU A 133 -3.68 2.13 -0.30
C LEU A 133 -2.79 3.34 -0.07
N ALA A 134 -2.43 4.05 -1.14
CA ALA A 134 -1.60 5.23 -1.04
C ALA A 134 -2.32 6.42 -0.37
N ASN A 135 -3.62 6.59 -0.59
CA ASN A 135 -4.40 7.61 0.10
C ASN A 135 -4.43 7.35 1.61
N VAL A 136 -4.64 6.10 2.04
CA VAL A 136 -4.59 5.71 3.45
C VAL A 136 -3.18 5.93 4.02
N GLY A 137 -2.13 5.49 3.31
CA GLY A 137 -0.74 5.68 3.74
C GLY A 137 -0.35 7.16 3.88
N LYS A 138 -0.79 8.01 2.94
CA LYS A 138 -0.55 9.46 2.99
C LYS A 138 -1.33 10.13 4.13
N ALA A 139 -2.59 9.74 4.37
CA ALA A 139 -3.37 10.24 5.50
C ALA A 139 -2.71 9.83 6.83
N SER A 140 -2.30 8.57 6.94
CA SER A 140 -1.63 8.01 8.12
C SER A 140 -0.32 8.72 8.42
N SER A 141 0.49 8.97 7.38
CA SER A 141 1.75 9.71 7.51
C SER A 141 1.53 11.15 7.99
N LYS A 142 0.49 11.83 7.47
CA LYS A 142 0.11 13.17 7.96
C LYS A 142 -0.27 13.19 9.44
N LYS A 143 -0.93 12.12 9.92
CA LYS A 143 -1.30 11.90 11.32
C LYS A 143 -0.19 11.24 12.16
N LYS A 144 0.98 10.95 11.56
CA LYS A 144 2.11 10.25 12.18
C LYS A 144 1.78 8.86 12.73
N MET A 145 0.84 8.16 12.10
CA MET A 145 0.50 6.78 12.42
C MET A 145 1.46 5.83 11.68
N GLU A 146 2.62 5.56 12.30
CA GLU A 146 3.72 4.79 11.70
C GLU A 146 3.31 3.38 11.25
N VAL A 147 2.49 2.69 12.04
CA VAL A 147 2.04 1.31 11.75
C VAL A 147 1.18 1.28 10.49
N LEU A 148 0.18 2.17 10.38
CA LEU A 148 -0.70 2.24 9.21
C LEU A 148 0.04 2.71 7.95
N THR A 149 1.00 3.63 8.12
CA THR A 149 1.87 4.09 7.04
C THR A 149 2.71 2.93 6.50
N GLY A 150 3.38 2.20 7.39
CA GLY A 150 4.21 1.05 7.03
C GLY A 150 3.41 -0.10 6.41
N LEU A 151 2.20 -0.36 6.92
CA LEU A 151 1.33 -1.38 6.35
C LEU A 151 0.89 -1.02 4.91
N SER A 152 0.61 0.26 4.65
CA SER A 152 0.27 0.73 3.29
C SER A 152 1.46 0.56 2.33
N GLU A 153 2.67 0.89 2.77
CA GLU A 153 3.91 0.70 2.01
C GLU A 153 4.15 -0.79 1.68
N VAL A 154 3.94 -1.67 2.67
CA VAL A 154 4.08 -3.13 2.49
C VAL A 154 3.06 -3.67 1.48
N TYR A 155 1.79 -3.26 1.56
CA TYR A 155 0.79 -3.71 0.59
C TYR A 155 1.09 -3.22 -0.82
N LEU A 156 1.57 -1.99 -1.01
CA LEU A 156 2.00 -1.50 -2.32
C LEU A 156 3.17 -2.30 -2.88
N MET A 157 4.12 -2.69 -2.03
CA MET A 157 5.23 -3.57 -2.41
C MET A 157 4.73 -4.96 -2.82
N GLN A 158 3.87 -5.59 -2.02
CA GLN A 158 3.31 -6.91 -2.33
C GLN A 158 2.47 -6.88 -3.62
N LEU A 159 1.69 -5.82 -3.82
CA LEU A 159 0.93 -5.61 -5.05
C LEU A 159 1.85 -5.43 -6.26
N SER A 160 2.96 -4.70 -6.11
CA SER A 160 3.97 -4.58 -7.16
C SER A 160 4.58 -5.95 -7.52
N MET A 161 4.83 -6.83 -6.54
CA MET A 161 5.27 -8.19 -6.80
C MET A 161 4.21 -9.01 -7.57
N LYS A 162 2.93 -8.88 -7.21
CA LYS A 162 1.83 -9.53 -7.93
C LYS A 162 1.69 -9.00 -9.35
N ALA A 163 1.76 -7.68 -9.53
CA ALA A 163 1.75 -7.05 -10.84
C ALA A 163 2.93 -7.50 -11.71
N MET A 164 4.09 -7.74 -11.10
CA MET A 164 5.24 -8.31 -11.79
C MET A 164 4.95 -9.74 -12.30
N GLU A 165 4.37 -10.59 -11.45
CA GLU A 165 3.98 -11.98 -11.75
C GLU A 165 2.93 -12.05 -12.87
N GLU A 166 1.86 -11.27 -12.74
CA GLU A 166 0.70 -11.29 -13.64
C GLU A 166 0.84 -10.33 -14.83
N LYS A 167 2.02 -9.69 -14.99
CA LYS A 167 2.33 -8.75 -16.09
C LYS A 167 1.40 -7.54 -16.17
N LEU A 168 0.95 -7.03 -15.02
CA LEU A 168 0.10 -5.86 -14.87
C LEU A 168 0.96 -4.58 -14.88
N SER A 169 1.30 -4.11 -16.08
CA SER A 169 2.26 -3.00 -16.24
C SER A 169 1.76 -1.68 -15.65
N VAL A 170 0.44 -1.44 -15.69
CA VAL A 170 -0.15 -0.21 -15.14
C VAL A 170 -0.07 -0.25 -13.61
N THR A 171 -0.52 -1.35 -13.00
CA THR A 171 -0.42 -1.56 -11.54
C THR A 171 1.02 -1.52 -11.04
N TRP A 172 1.98 -2.11 -11.77
CA TRP A 172 3.40 -2.05 -11.42
C TRP A 172 3.90 -0.61 -11.31
N ASN A 173 3.69 0.17 -12.38
CA ASN A 173 4.18 1.55 -12.46
C ASN A 173 3.54 2.45 -11.40
N ILE A 174 2.24 2.31 -11.17
CA ILE A 174 1.55 3.16 -10.18
C ILE A 174 1.98 2.78 -8.75
N SER A 175 2.07 1.50 -8.43
CA SER A 175 2.37 1.03 -7.07
C SER A 175 3.81 1.39 -6.66
N LEU A 176 4.76 1.26 -7.59
CA LEU A 176 6.15 1.65 -7.38
C LEU A 176 6.28 3.16 -7.10
N ASN A 177 5.60 3.99 -7.88
CA ASN A 177 5.62 5.44 -7.70
C ASN A 177 4.98 5.85 -6.38
N LEU A 178 3.82 5.28 -6.05
CA LEU A 178 3.08 5.60 -4.83
C LEU A 178 3.85 5.18 -3.56
N LEU A 179 4.58 4.05 -3.60
CA LEU A 179 5.49 3.66 -2.51
C LEU A 179 6.54 4.75 -2.25
N GLY A 180 7.15 5.28 -3.31
CA GLY A 180 8.11 6.38 -3.20
C GLY A 180 7.49 7.65 -2.64
N GLU A 181 6.28 8.00 -3.08
CA GLU A 181 5.56 9.18 -2.57
C GLU A 181 5.25 9.09 -1.07
N ILE A 182 4.83 7.93 -0.57
CA ILE A 182 4.61 7.73 0.87
C ILE A 182 5.94 7.84 1.62
N GLY A 183 7.00 7.20 1.12
CA GLY A 183 8.33 7.29 1.73
C GLY A 183 8.81 8.75 1.84
N VAL A 184 8.69 9.54 0.76
CA VAL A 184 9.04 10.96 0.78
C VAL A 184 8.20 11.74 1.78
N LEU A 185 6.89 11.47 1.84
CA LEU A 185 6.01 12.13 2.82
C LEU A 185 6.38 11.75 4.26
N SER A 186 6.76 10.50 4.51
CA SER A 186 7.28 10.05 5.82
C SER A 186 8.55 10.81 6.21
N ALA A 187 9.47 11.03 5.27
CA ALA A 187 10.65 11.87 5.49
C ALA A 187 10.25 13.32 5.81
N GLU A 188 9.29 13.90 5.08
CA GLU A 188 8.75 15.24 5.37
C GLU A 188 8.13 15.36 6.77
N LYS A 189 7.53 14.28 7.28
CA LYS A 189 6.89 14.21 8.60
C LYS A 189 7.83 13.76 9.72
N ALA A 190 9.12 13.62 9.43
CA ALA A 190 10.15 13.11 10.34
C ALA A 190 9.86 11.69 10.87
N MET A 191 9.13 10.88 10.10
CA MET A 191 8.87 9.46 10.35
C MET A 191 10.01 8.64 9.72
N GLU A 192 11.20 8.77 10.30
CA GLU A 192 12.45 8.23 9.73
C GLU A 192 12.38 6.72 9.47
N ASN A 193 11.72 5.96 10.37
CA ASN A 193 11.61 4.51 10.23
C ASN A 193 10.79 4.10 8.99
N ASN A 194 9.69 4.81 8.70
CA ASN A 194 8.89 4.58 7.50
C ASN A 194 9.65 5.01 6.23
N ALA A 195 10.35 6.15 6.27
CA ALA A 195 11.19 6.58 5.14
C ALA A 195 12.28 5.55 4.80
N VAL A 196 12.98 5.01 5.81
CA VAL A 196 13.93 3.89 5.64
C VAL A 196 13.22 2.64 5.14
N GLY A 197 12.02 2.36 5.66
CA GLY A 197 11.19 1.24 5.24
C GLY A 197 10.87 1.25 3.74
N ALA A 198 10.45 2.38 3.20
CA ALA A 198 10.22 2.53 1.76
C ALA A 198 11.48 2.18 0.93
N ALA A 199 12.66 2.59 1.36
CA ALA A 199 13.92 2.24 0.69
C ALA A 199 14.27 0.74 0.77
N ILE A 200 13.98 0.08 1.89
CA ILE A 200 14.12 -1.39 2.04
C ILE A 200 13.13 -2.12 1.13
N LEU A 201 11.90 -1.63 1.02
CA LEU A 201 10.88 -2.22 0.15
C LEU A 201 11.25 -2.10 -1.32
N PHE A 202 11.86 -0.98 -1.74
CA PHE A 202 12.46 -0.87 -3.07
C PHE A 202 13.61 -1.87 -3.29
N GLU A 203 14.55 -2.01 -2.35
CA GLU A 203 15.64 -3.02 -2.43
C GLU A 203 15.05 -4.42 -2.64
N THR A 204 13.99 -4.74 -1.91
CA THR A 204 13.27 -6.02 -1.98
C THR A 204 12.64 -6.23 -3.36
N LEU A 205 11.95 -5.22 -3.90
CA LEU A 205 11.33 -5.27 -5.24
C LEU A 205 12.38 -5.42 -6.35
N GLY A 206 13.42 -4.60 -6.32
CA GLY A 206 14.48 -4.65 -7.32
C GLY A 206 15.22 -5.98 -7.30
N THR A 207 15.48 -6.54 -6.10
CA THR A 207 16.12 -7.85 -5.96
C THR A 207 15.22 -8.96 -6.54
N ALA A 208 13.90 -8.88 -6.31
CA ALA A 208 12.95 -9.83 -6.89
C ALA A 208 12.92 -9.74 -8.42
N ALA A 209 12.92 -8.53 -8.99
CA ALA A 209 13.00 -8.31 -10.44
C ALA A 209 14.31 -8.83 -11.03
N ALA A 210 15.45 -8.57 -10.37
CA ALA A 210 16.77 -9.04 -10.80
C ALA A 210 16.85 -10.56 -10.84
N ARG A 211 16.33 -11.25 -9.83
CA ARG A 211 16.26 -12.73 -9.79
C ARG A 211 15.40 -13.32 -10.91
N LYS A 212 14.37 -12.60 -11.35
CA LYS A 212 13.54 -12.97 -12.51
C LYS A 212 14.18 -12.59 -13.86
N LYS A 213 15.37 -12.01 -13.83
CA LYS A 213 16.09 -11.49 -15.00
C LYS A 213 15.32 -10.40 -15.76
N ASP A 214 14.50 -9.63 -15.07
CA ASP A 214 13.67 -8.57 -15.65
C ASP A 214 14.39 -7.21 -15.58
N GLU A 215 15.25 -6.96 -16.56
CA GLU A 215 16.09 -5.76 -16.60
C GLU A 215 15.26 -4.46 -16.61
N LEU A 216 14.12 -4.44 -17.30
CA LEU A 216 13.25 -3.27 -17.36
C LEU A 216 12.76 -2.89 -15.96
N ARG A 217 12.23 -3.87 -15.21
CA ARG A 217 11.73 -3.63 -13.86
C ARG A 217 12.83 -3.32 -12.85
N VAL A 218 14.01 -3.90 -13.00
CA VAL A 218 15.18 -3.51 -12.18
C VAL A 218 15.52 -2.04 -12.41
N LYS A 219 15.52 -1.61 -13.68
CA LYS A 219 15.79 -0.22 -14.04
C LYS A 219 14.73 0.74 -13.47
N ASP A 220 13.44 0.40 -13.55
CA ASP A 220 12.36 1.20 -12.97
C ASP A 220 12.56 1.41 -11.46
N VAL A 221 12.91 0.33 -10.74
CA VAL A 221 13.18 0.39 -9.30
C VAL A 221 14.40 1.25 -9.00
N ILE A 222 15.49 1.11 -9.75
CA ILE A 222 16.68 1.96 -9.61
C ILE A 222 16.33 3.45 -9.76
N GLN A 223 15.54 3.80 -10.77
CA GLN A 223 15.11 5.18 -10.98
C GLN A 223 14.19 5.68 -9.85
N ALA A 224 13.30 4.83 -9.35
CA ALA A 224 12.44 5.15 -8.21
C ALA A 224 13.25 5.38 -6.93
N ILE A 225 14.27 4.55 -6.65
CA ILE A 225 15.17 4.75 -5.51
C ILE A 225 15.97 6.04 -5.67
N GLY A 226 16.54 6.31 -6.85
CA GLY A 226 17.32 7.52 -7.10
C GLY A 226 16.49 8.80 -6.91
N LYS A 227 15.26 8.84 -7.46
CA LYS A 227 14.31 9.94 -7.25
C LYS A 227 13.97 10.12 -5.77
N THR A 228 13.62 9.03 -5.10
CA THR A 228 13.22 9.05 -3.67
C THR A 228 14.41 9.43 -2.77
N GLY A 229 15.60 8.93 -3.04
CA GLY A 229 16.83 9.23 -2.30
C GLY A 229 17.19 10.72 -2.37
N ARG A 230 17.06 11.36 -3.54
CA ARG A 230 17.25 12.82 -3.66
C ARG A 230 16.25 13.58 -2.80
N ALA A 231 15.00 13.14 -2.76
CA ALA A 231 14.00 13.71 -1.87
C ALA A 231 14.36 13.48 -0.39
N PHE A 232 14.80 12.29 0.02
CA PHE A 232 15.26 12.06 1.40
C PHE A 232 16.39 13.00 1.82
N SER A 233 17.36 13.22 0.93
CA SER A 233 18.43 14.20 1.15
C SER A 233 17.86 15.61 1.37
N GLN A 234 16.92 16.05 0.53
CA GLN A 234 16.28 17.37 0.65
C GLN A 234 15.46 17.52 1.93
N LYS A 235 14.87 16.43 2.43
CA LYS A 235 14.07 16.42 3.67
C LYS A 235 14.91 16.14 4.93
N GLY A 236 16.22 15.93 4.79
CA GLY A 236 17.11 15.65 5.92
C GLY A 236 16.97 14.26 6.53
N SER A 237 16.33 13.32 5.82
CA SER A 237 16.14 11.93 6.26
C SER A 237 17.40 11.09 5.97
N LYS A 238 18.39 11.21 6.86
CA LYS A 238 19.75 10.71 6.64
C LYS A 238 19.81 9.18 6.55
N ASN A 239 19.10 8.46 7.43
CA ASN A 239 19.13 6.99 7.41
C ASN A 239 18.44 6.46 6.15
N ALA A 240 17.34 7.10 5.75
CA ALA A 240 16.63 6.72 4.53
C ALA A 240 17.48 6.97 3.28
N LEU A 241 18.24 8.07 3.24
CA LEU A 241 19.21 8.35 2.18
C LEU A 241 20.31 7.27 2.12
N VAL A 242 20.92 6.92 3.27
CA VAL A 242 21.94 5.86 3.33
C VAL A 242 21.39 4.53 2.84
N GLN A 243 20.18 4.16 3.29
CA GLN A 243 19.54 2.94 2.83
C GLN A 243 19.19 2.98 1.34
N ALA A 244 18.81 4.13 0.78
CA ALA A 244 18.57 4.28 -0.67
C ALA A 244 19.87 4.06 -1.47
N VAL A 245 20.99 4.59 -0.99
CA VAL A 245 22.32 4.41 -1.62
C VAL A 245 22.75 2.95 -1.55
N TRP A 246 22.57 2.30 -0.39
CA TRP A 246 22.82 0.87 -0.23
C TRP A 246 21.98 0.03 -1.20
N ALA A 247 20.68 0.34 -1.32
CA ALA A 247 19.78 -0.36 -2.22
C ALA A 247 20.20 -0.19 -3.68
N LEU A 248 20.59 1.02 -4.10
CA LEU A 248 21.11 1.28 -5.45
C LEU A 248 22.37 0.47 -5.75
N GLU A 249 23.33 0.44 -4.82
CA GLU A 249 24.57 -0.32 -5.02
C GLU A 249 24.29 -1.82 -5.09
N THR A 250 23.41 -2.33 -4.24
CA THR A 250 22.95 -3.73 -4.25
C THR A 250 22.35 -4.09 -5.61
N LEU A 251 21.42 -3.28 -6.13
CA LEU A 251 20.78 -3.53 -7.42
C LEU A 251 21.73 -3.37 -8.59
N ARG A 252 22.67 -2.42 -8.53
CA ARG A 252 23.71 -2.24 -9.54
C ARG A 252 24.61 -3.47 -9.65
N VAL A 253 25.08 -3.99 -8.52
CA VAL A 253 25.91 -5.21 -8.49
C VAL A 253 25.12 -6.41 -9.03
N LEU A 254 23.89 -6.63 -8.57
CA LEU A 254 23.03 -7.71 -9.07
C LEU A 254 22.76 -7.59 -10.58
N ALA A 255 22.53 -6.37 -11.08
CA ALA A 255 22.33 -6.13 -12.50
C ALA A 255 23.57 -6.55 -13.31
N LEU A 256 24.77 -6.18 -12.85
CA LEU A 256 26.02 -6.56 -13.53
C LEU A 256 26.27 -8.08 -13.47
N GLU A 257 26.03 -8.71 -12.32
CA GLU A 257 26.13 -10.16 -12.16
C GLU A 257 25.21 -10.92 -13.14
N TYR A 258 24.02 -10.39 -13.39
CA TYR A 258 23.07 -10.96 -14.35
C TYR A 258 23.21 -10.41 -15.78
N SER A 259 24.27 -9.64 -16.08
CA SER A 259 24.53 -9.06 -17.41
C SER A 259 23.42 -8.10 -17.91
N MET A 260 22.75 -7.40 -16.99
CA MET A 260 21.77 -6.34 -17.27
C MET A 260 22.49 -4.99 -17.39
N GLU A 261 23.17 -4.77 -18.50
CA GLU A 261 24.06 -3.61 -18.69
C GLU A 261 23.32 -2.26 -18.57
N SER A 262 22.08 -2.15 -19.06
CA SER A 262 21.30 -0.91 -18.98
C SER A 262 20.91 -0.59 -17.54
N ALA A 263 20.47 -1.60 -16.78
CA ALA A 263 20.16 -1.41 -15.36
C ALA A 263 21.42 -1.09 -14.55
N GLY A 264 22.55 -1.76 -14.81
CA GLY A 264 23.82 -1.48 -14.16
C GLY A 264 24.34 -0.06 -14.44
N ALA A 265 24.22 0.42 -15.69
CA ALA A 265 24.57 1.78 -16.06
C ALA A 265 23.65 2.82 -15.40
N GLU A 266 22.34 2.56 -15.32
CA GLU A 266 21.40 3.43 -14.62
C GLU A 266 21.72 3.49 -13.12
N GLY A 267 22.05 2.35 -12.49
CA GLY A 267 22.44 2.30 -11.07
C GLY A 267 23.66 3.16 -10.78
N LYS A 268 24.69 3.09 -11.63
CA LYS A 268 25.88 3.96 -11.52
C LYS A 268 25.51 5.44 -11.61
N LYS A 269 24.71 5.81 -12.62
CA LYS A 269 24.24 7.18 -12.83
C LYS A 269 23.48 7.73 -11.63
N GLU A 270 22.52 6.97 -11.08
CA GLU A 270 21.73 7.41 -9.92
C GLU A 270 22.59 7.54 -8.64
N LEU A 271 23.60 6.68 -8.45
CA LEU A 271 24.58 6.83 -7.36
C LEU A 271 25.41 8.12 -7.47
N GLU A 272 25.89 8.46 -8.68
CA GLU A 272 26.63 9.71 -8.93
C GLU A 272 25.76 10.96 -8.64
N LEU A 273 24.45 10.88 -8.93
CA LEU A 273 23.51 11.95 -8.60
C LEU A 273 23.22 12.09 -7.10
N LEU A 274 23.43 11.03 -6.29
CA LEU A 274 23.25 11.08 -4.84
C LEU A 274 24.54 11.40 -4.08
N SER A 275 25.71 11.01 -4.59
CA SER A 275 27.00 11.35 -3.98
C SER A 275 27.26 12.86 -4.03
N THR A 276 26.78 13.53 -5.09
CA THR A 276 26.77 14.99 -5.21
C THR A 276 25.82 15.69 -4.24
N ALA A 277 24.93 14.95 -3.56
CA ALA A 277 23.98 15.48 -2.57
C ALA A 277 24.50 15.46 -1.11
N GLY A 278 25.73 14.98 -0.87
CA GLY A 278 26.44 15.16 0.40
C GLY A 278 26.22 14.06 1.45
N ILE A 279 26.60 12.82 1.14
CA ILE A 279 26.59 11.72 2.12
C ILE A 279 27.88 11.74 2.93
N LEU A 280 27.74 11.97 4.24
CA LEU A 280 28.81 11.96 5.25
C LEU A 280 28.60 10.81 6.26
N ASP A 281 29.70 10.12 6.54
CA ASP A 281 30.02 9.15 7.59
C ASP A 281 29.23 7.81 7.64
N GLU A 282 29.96 6.72 7.37
CA GLU A 282 29.44 5.38 7.04
C GLU A 282 29.14 4.50 8.27
N GLU A 283 29.69 4.81 9.46
CA GLU A 283 29.78 3.83 10.55
C GLU A 283 28.56 3.77 11.49
N GLN A 284 27.91 4.91 11.78
CA GLN A 284 26.77 4.96 12.72
C GLN A 284 25.41 4.56 12.12
N ASN A 285 25.31 4.42 10.79
CA ASN A 285 24.02 4.21 10.11
C ASN A 285 23.67 2.72 9.90
N LEU A 286 24.65 1.81 9.95
CA LEU A 286 24.47 0.40 9.57
C LEU A 286 23.68 -0.42 10.60
N GLU A 287 23.89 -0.22 11.90
CA GLU A 287 23.16 -0.95 12.96
C GLU A 287 21.67 -0.62 12.94
N LYS A 288 21.32 0.67 12.83
CA LYS A 288 19.92 1.13 12.76
C LYS A 288 19.21 0.62 11.50
N ILE A 289 19.92 0.55 10.37
CA ILE A 289 19.39 -0.06 9.14
C ILE A 289 19.11 -1.55 9.34
N GLN A 290 19.97 -2.28 10.04
CA GLN A 290 19.75 -3.71 10.33
C GLN A 290 18.53 -3.93 11.22
N GLU A 291 18.32 -3.12 12.26
CA GLU A 291 17.12 -3.18 13.11
C GLU A 291 15.83 -2.96 12.29
N ILE A 292 15.84 -1.99 11.38
CA ILE A 292 14.68 -1.71 10.52
C ILE A 292 14.46 -2.84 9.50
N LYS A 293 15.53 -3.45 8.97
CA LYS A 293 15.43 -4.66 8.12
C LYS A 293 14.84 -5.85 8.88
N GLU A 294 15.13 -6.00 10.18
CA GLU A 294 14.48 -7.01 11.03
C GLU A 294 13.01 -6.72 11.28
N PHE A 295 12.65 -5.48 11.56
CA PHE A 295 11.24 -5.08 11.74
C PHE A 295 10.41 -5.40 10.49
N HIS A 296 10.90 -5.03 9.30
CA HIS A 296 10.21 -5.36 8.04
C HIS A 296 10.12 -6.86 7.80
N ARG A 297 11.17 -7.64 8.10
CA ARG A 297 11.11 -9.11 8.01
C ARG A 297 10.02 -9.70 8.91
N ARG A 298 9.82 -9.15 10.11
CA ARG A 298 8.76 -9.62 11.04
C ARG A 298 7.35 -9.30 10.52
N ILE A 299 7.18 -8.20 9.79
CA ILE A 299 5.91 -7.86 9.15
C ILE A 299 5.66 -8.79 7.95
N VAL A 300 6.66 -8.93 7.07
CA VAL A 300 6.55 -9.78 5.87
C VAL A 300 6.39 -11.26 6.21
N GLY A 301 7.00 -11.76 7.29
CA GLY A 301 6.92 -13.17 7.70
C GLY A 301 5.62 -13.57 8.42
N ARG A 302 4.68 -12.63 8.63
CA ARG A 302 3.39 -12.88 9.30
C ARG A 302 2.17 -12.81 8.36
N THR A 303 2.39 -12.53 7.08
CA THR A 303 1.39 -12.61 6.00
C THR A 303 1.64 -13.85 5.15
#